data_AF-A0A957ZHT8-F1
#
_entry.id   AF-A0A957ZHT8-F1
#
_cell.length_a   1.000
_cell.length_b   1.000
_cell.length_c   1.000
_cell.angle_alpha   90.00
_cell.angle_beta   90.00
_cell.angle_gamma   90.00
#
_symmetry.space_group_name_H-M   'P 1'
#
loop_
_entity.id
_entity.type
_entity.pdbx_description
1 polymer ?
#
loop_
_entity_poly.entity_id
_entity_poly.type
_entity_poly.pdbx_seq_one_letter_code
_entity_poly.pdbx_strand_id
1 'polypeptide(L)'
;FLAPLPADALWGVGPKTAKELAALGIHTIGDIARWPEADLIKRFGKHGLDLARHARGIDARPVTTEHERKSISQETTFVRDVTDGDVLRATLREQAAEVARSLRQEQLQGATVKLKLRAQDFTTLTRQTTLSHPTDDAQVIESAVIELLDKAWDRLAVRLIGVGVTGLSDARQLSLWDQPDERQERLYDAVRELRKRYGDTSIRPASDLGRKRPAG
;
A
#
# COMPACT_ATOMS: atom_id res chain seq x y z
N PHE A 1 15.62 -25.42 25.59
CA PHE A 1 15.49 -25.94 24.23
C PHE A 1 15.93 -24.94 23.17
N LEU A 2 15.35 -23.72 23.12
CA LEU A 2 15.68 -22.73 22.08
C LEU A 2 17.04 -22.04 22.26
N ALA A 3 17.50 -21.87 23.50
CA ALA A 3 18.69 -21.08 23.84
C ALA A 3 19.96 -21.33 23.01
N PRO A 4 20.37 -22.58 22.68
CA PRO A 4 21.59 -22.84 21.90
C PRO A 4 21.42 -22.60 20.39
N LEU A 5 20.20 -22.36 19.91
CA LEU A 5 19.96 -22.15 18.49
C LEU A 5 20.52 -20.79 18.04
N PRO A 6 20.97 -20.67 16.78
CA PRO A 6 21.35 -19.40 16.19
C PRO A 6 20.25 -18.33 16.29
N ALA A 7 20.64 -17.07 16.41
CA ALA A 7 19.71 -15.94 16.52
C ALA A 7 18.74 -15.86 15.32
N ASP A 8 19.18 -16.21 14.12
CA ASP A 8 18.37 -16.21 12.89
C ASP A 8 17.40 -17.40 12.78
N ALA A 9 17.50 -18.39 13.67
CA ALA A 9 16.48 -19.42 13.82
C ALA A 9 15.23 -18.91 14.55
N LEU A 10 15.29 -17.74 15.20
CA LEU A 10 14.15 -17.14 15.86
C LEU A 10 13.20 -16.52 14.84
N TRP A 11 11.92 -16.88 14.89
CA TRP A 11 10.89 -16.32 14.03
C TRP A 11 10.85 -14.78 14.13
N GLY A 12 10.90 -14.11 12.98
CA GLY A 12 11.00 -12.65 12.89
C GLY A 12 12.43 -12.11 12.73
N VAL A 13 13.48 -12.93 12.95
CA VAL A 13 14.87 -12.53 12.71
C VAL A 13 15.26 -12.82 11.25
N GLY A 14 15.11 -11.81 10.39
CA GLY A 14 15.62 -11.86 9.01
C GLY A 14 17.11 -11.52 8.91
N PRO A 15 17.74 -11.64 7.72
CA PRO A 15 19.17 -11.40 7.53
C PRO A 15 19.68 -10.04 7.99
N LYS A 16 18.84 -9.00 7.90
CA LYS A 16 19.17 -7.65 8.38
C LYS A 16 19.24 -7.60 9.91
N THR A 17 18.19 -8.08 10.58
CA THR A 17 18.14 -8.16 12.05
C THR A 17 19.28 -9.04 12.59
N ALA A 18 19.56 -10.17 11.94
CA ALA A 18 20.66 -11.05 12.33
C ALA A 18 22.03 -10.35 12.27
N LYS A 19 22.30 -9.55 11.23
CA LYS A 19 23.52 -8.73 11.14
C LYS A 19 23.62 -7.68 12.25
N GLU A 20 22.51 -7.01 12.56
CA GLU A 20 22.46 -6.01 13.63
C GLU A 20 22.66 -6.64 15.02
N LEU A 21 22.08 -7.81 15.27
CA LEU A 21 22.30 -8.59 16.50
C LEU A 21 23.75 -9.07 16.61
N ALA A 22 24.32 -9.61 15.51
CA ALA A 22 25.72 -10.04 15.49
C ALA A 22 26.69 -8.89 15.76
N ALA A 23 26.40 -7.67 15.28
CA ALA A 23 27.18 -6.47 15.59
C ALA A 23 27.13 -6.07 17.08
N LEU A 24 26.17 -6.60 17.84
CA LEU A 24 26.05 -6.44 19.29
C LEU A 24 26.64 -7.62 20.08
N GLY A 25 27.25 -8.60 19.40
CA GLY A 25 27.75 -9.84 20.00
C GLY A 25 26.65 -10.85 20.35
N ILE A 26 25.44 -10.68 19.80
CA ILE A 26 24.31 -11.56 20.04
C ILE A 26 24.27 -12.59 18.89
N HIS A 27 24.55 -13.86 19.21
CA HIS A 27 24.67 -14.91 18.21
C HIS A 27 23.64 -16.02 18.36
N THR A 28 23.09 -16.21 19.56
CA THR A 28 22.12 -17.26 19.86
C THR A 28 20.81 -16.70 20.37
N ILE A 29 19.73 -17.50 20.30
CA ILE A 29 18.44 -17.15 20.91
C ILE A 29 18.61 -16.93 22.43
N GLY A 30 19.49 -17.69 23.08
CA GLY A 30 19.81 -17.51 24.50
C GLY A 30 20.44 -16.15 24.80
N ASP A 31 21.22 -15.60 23.88
CA ASP A 31 21.79 -14.26 24.01
C ASP A 31 20.71 -13.18 23.91
N ILE A 32 19.78 -13.33 22.96
CA ILE A 32 18.60 -12.44 22.84
C ILE A 32 17.77 -12.49 24.13
N ALA A 33 17.49 -13.69 24.65
CA ALA A 33 16.66 -13.86 25.84
C ALA A 33 17.26 -13.22 27.10
N ARG A 34 18.60 -13.21 27.21
CA ARG A 34 19.36 -12.61 28.31
C ARG A 34 19.58 -11.11 28.16
N TRP A 35 19.47 -10.57 26.95
CA TRP A 35 19.63 -9.15 26.71
C TRP A 35 18.53 -8.34 27.41
N PRO A 36 18.84 -7.14 27.97
CA PRO A 36 17.82 -6.28 28.55
C PRO A 36 16.74 -5.93 27.52
N GLU A 37 15.48 -6.19 27.87
CA GLU A 37 14.34 -5.94 26.99
C GLU A 37 14.23 -4.46 26.59
N ALA A 38 14.50 -3.55 27.52
CA ALA A 38 14.52 -2.12 27.26
C ALA A 38 15.55 -1.73 26.17
N ASP A 39 16.71 -2.39 26.12
CA ASP A 39 17.73 -2.12 25.12
C ASP A 39 17.34 -2.68 23.75
N LEU A 40 16.72 -3.87 23.73
CA LEU A 40 16.15 -4.41 22.50
C LEU A 40 15.05 -3.50 21.94
N ILE A 41 14.15 -3.00 22.79
CA ILE A 41 13.10 -2.05 22.39
C ILE A 41 13.72 -0.74 21.89
N LYS A 42 14.71 -0.21 22.59
CA LYS A 42 15.39 1.03 22.18
C LYS A 42 16.04 0.90 20.80
N ARG A 43 16.58 -0.29 20.48
CA ARG A 43 17.28 -0.53 19.22
C ARG A 43 16.36 -0.93 18.07
N PHE A 44 15.38 -1.81 18.32
CA PHE A 44 14.55 -2.44 17.30
C PHE A 44 13.07 -2.00 17.39
N GLY A 45 12.71 -1.08 18.28
CA GLY A 45 11.34 -0.61 18.48
C GLY A 45 10.40 -1.72 18.95
N LYS A 46 9.19 -1.75 18.38
CA LYS A 46 8.20 -2.81 18.64
C LYS A 46 8.77 -4.21 18.37
N HIS A 47 9.59 -4.36 17.34
CA HIS A 47 10.22 -5.63 17.01
C HIS A 47 11.17 -6.10 18.12
N GLY A 48 11.82 -5.19 18.85
CA GLY A 48 12.67 -5.53 19.99
C GLY A 48 11.92 -6.19 21.14
N LEU A 49 10.69 -5.72 21.41
CA LEU A 49 9.79 -6.37 22.37
C LEU A 49 9.42 -7.78 21.92
N ASP A 50 9.09 -7.95 20.64
CA ASP A 50 8.75 -9.26 20.06
C ASP A 50 9.96 -10.21 20.14
N LEU A 51 11.18 -9.74 19.84
CA LEU A 51 12.41 -10.52 19.97
C LEU A 51 12.64 -11.01 21.41
N ALA A 52 12.52 -10.12 22.39
CA ALA A 52 12.71 -10.46 23.80
C ALA A 52 11.69 -11.52 24.28
N ARG A 53 10.43 -11.39 23.84
CA ARG A 53 9.35 -12.32 24.17
C ARG A 53 9.53 -13.66 23.48
N HIS A 54 9.73 -13.67 22.16
CA HIS A 54 9.88 -14.89 21.38
C HIS A 54 11.13 -15.69 21.79
N ALA A 55 12.24 -15.02 22.11
CA ALA A 55 13.44 -15.70 22.60
C ALA A 55 13.23 -16.41 23.95
N ARG A 56 12.26 -15.93 24.75
CA ARG A 56 11.81 -16.56 26.01
C ARG A 56 10.63 -17.51 25.82
N GLY A 57 10.23 -17.80 24.58
CA GLY A 57 9.10 -18.67 24.25
C GLY A 57 7.73 -18.04 24.56
N ILE A 58 7.66 -16.72 24.71
CA ILE A 58 6.42 -15.99 24.97
C ILE A 58 5.85 -15.53 23.63
N ASP A 59 4.74 -16.12 23.23
CA ASP A 59 3.90 -15.65 22.14
C ASP A 59 2.42 -15.79 22.52
N ALA A 60 1.80 -14.68 22.90
CA ALA A 60 0.41 -14.63 23.35
C ALA A 60 -0.57 -14.31 22.22
N ARG A 61 -0.11 -14.28 20.96
CA ARG A 61 -0.98 -13.95 19.83
C ARG A 61 -2.03 -15.04 19.66
N PRO A 62 -3.33 -14.69 19.61
CA PRO A 62 -4.36 -15.66 19.31
C PRO A 62 -4.18 -16.18 17.89
N VAL A 63 -4.58 -17.43 17.66
CA VAL A 63 -4.76 -17.91 16.29
C VAL A 63 -5.92 -17.13 15.68
N THR A 64 -5.63 -16.34 14.64
CA THR A 64 -6.64 -15.57 13.92
C THR A 64 -6.97 -16.29 12.62
N THR A 65 -8.24 -16.61 12.39
CA THR A 65 -8.72 -17.27 11.16
C THR A 65 -9.07 -16.27 10.06
N GLU A 66 -9.30 -15.00 10.41
CA GLU A 66 -9.75 -13.96 9.50
C GLU A 66 -8.74 -12.80 9.45
N HIS A 67 -8.18 -12.54 8.27
CA HIS A 67 -7.31 -11.39 8.04
C HIS A 67 -8.01 -10.42 7.11
N GLU A 68 -8.40 -9.26 7.66
CA GLU A 68 -8.88 -8.15 6.83
C GLU A 68 -7.75 -7.67 5.91
N ARG A 69 -8.03 -7.64 4.61
CA ARG A 69 -7.07 -7.18 3.61
C ARG A 69 -6.89 -5.67 3.73
N LYS A 70 -5.65 -5.20 3.89
CA LYS A 70 -5.33 -3.77 4.08
C LYS A 70 -5.04 -3.03 2.79
N SER A 71 -4.73 -3.75 1.72
CA SER A 71 -4.33 -3.20 0.42
C SER A 71 -4.47 -4.22 -0.70
N ILE A 72 -4.73 -3.74 -1.91
CA ILE A 72 -4.63 -4.51 -3.16
C ILE A 72 -3.64 -3.77 -4.07
N SER A 73 -2.66 -4.48 -4.64
CA SER A 73 -1.64 -3.88 -5.50
C SER A 73 -1.16 -4.80 -6.61
N GLN A 74 -0.67 -4.20 -7.69
CA GLN A 74 -0.01 -4.89 -8.81
C GLN A 74 1.31 -4.19 -9.12
N GLU A 75 2.35 -4.97 -9.39
CA GLU A 75 3.70 -4.48 -9.65
C GLU A 75 4.32 -5.26 -10.83
N THR A 76 5.07 -4.55 -11.67
CA THR A 76 5.76 -5.12 -12.84
C THR A 76 7.25 -4.82 -12.70
N THR A 77 8.05 -5.87 -12.75
CA THR A 77 9.50 -5.82 -12.73
C THR A 77 9.99 -6.02 -14.18
N PHE A 78 10.55 -4.98 -14.79
CA PHE A 78 10.87 -5.00 -16.23
C PHE A 78 12.05 -5.95 -16.55
N VAL A 79 12.20 -6.41 -17.79
CA VAL A 79 13.40 -7.21 -18.13
C VAL A 79 14.65 -6.31 -18.23
N ARG A 80 14.46 -5.08 -18.71
CA ARG A 80 15.47 -4.02 -18.79
C ARG A 80 14.88 -2.76 -18.17
N ASP A 81 15.74 -1.92 -17.59
CA ASP A 81 15.27 -0.66 -16.99
C ASP A 81 14.64 0.24 -18.05
N VAL A 82 13.53 0.88 -17.69
CA VAL A 82 12.70 1.66 -18.61
C VAL A 82 12.81 3.14 -18.26
N THR A 83 13.12 3.96 -19.26
CA THR A 83 13.06 5.43 -19.19
C THR A 83 11.98 6.02 -20.09
N ASP A 84 11.27 5.18 -20.84
CA ASP A 84 10.20 5.59 -21.76
C ASP A 84 8.90 5.78 -20.97
N GLY A 85 8.42 7.03 -20.94
CA GLY A 85 7.22 7.40 -20.20
C GLY A 85 5.96 6.74 -20.75
N ASP A 86 5.88 6.46 -22.05
CA ASP A 86 4.70 5.84 -22.65
C ASP A 86 4.59 4.37 -22.23
N VAL A 87 5.73 3.67 -22.14
CA VAL A 87 5.80 2.30 -21.60
C VAL A 87 5.37 2.27 -20.13
N LEU A 88 5.83 3.23 -19.32
CA LEU A 88 5.44 3.32 -17.91
C LEU A 88 3.93 3.59 -17.76
N ARG A 89 3.37 4.55 -18.50
CA ARG A 89 1.93 4.85 -18.48
C ARG A 89 1.08 3.67 -18.94
N ALA A 90 1.49 2.98 -20.00
CA ALA A 90 0.80 1.78 -20.48
C ALA A 90 0.78 0.69 -19.40
N THR A 91 1.92 0.45 -18.74
CA THR A 91 2.02 -0.52 -17.64
C THR A 91 1.13 -0.13 -16.46
N LEU A 92 1.09 1.15 -16.08
CA LEU A 92 0.22 1.64 -15.01
C LEU A 92 -1.27 1.47 -15.33
N ARG A 93 -1.68 1.68 -16.59
CA ARG A 93 -3.06 1.44 -17.03
C ARG A 93 -3.47 -0.01 -16.86
N GLU A 94 -2.62 -0.94 -17.30
CA GLU A 94 -2.86 -2.37 -17.14
C GLU A 94 -2.97 -2.74 -15.65
N GLN A 95 -2.03 -2.27 -14.83
CA GLN A 95 -2.04 -2.50 -13.38
C GLN A 95 -3.28 -1.91 -12.70
N ALA A 96 -3.71 -0.71 -13.08
CA ALA A 96 -4.92 -0.08 -12.54
C ALA A 96 -6.18 -0.90 -12.88
N ALA A 97 -6.28 -1.42 -14.11
CA ALA A 97 -7.37 -2.29 -14.52
C ALA A 97 -7.41 -3.59 -13.70
N GLU A 98 -6.25 -4.21 -13.47
CA GLU A 98 -6.12 -5.42 -12.65
C GLU A 98 -6.45 -5.18 -11.17
N VAL A 99 -5.96 -4.09 -10.59
CA VAL A 99 -6.31 -3.70 -9.21
C VAL A 99 -7.81 -3.46 -9.08
N ALA A 100 -8.42 -2.73 -10.01
CA ALA A 100 -9.85 -2.48 -10.04
C ALA A 100 -10.67 -3.77 -10.18
N ARG A 101 -10.19 -4.71 -11.00
CA ARG A 101 -10.79 -6.04 -11.15
C ARG A 101 -10.73 -6.82 -9.83
N SER A 102 -9.60 -6.83 -9.14
CA SER A 102 -9.45 -7.49 -7.84
C SER A 102 -10.34 -6.85 -6.77
N LEU A 103 -10.41 -5.51 -6.71
CA LEU A 103 -11.32 -4.79 -5.82
C LEU A 103 -12.78 -5.25 -6.01
N ARG A 104 -13.25 -5.28 -7.26
CA ARG A 104 -14.61 -5.75 -7.58
C ARG A 104 -14.86 -7.21 -7.24
N GLN A 105 -13.88 -8.09 -7.49
CA GLN A 105 -13.99 -9.52 -7.16
C GLN A 105 -14.12 -9.74 -5.66
N GLU A 106 -13.43 -8.92 -4.86
CA GLU A 106 -13.46 -8.95 -3.41
C GLU A 106 -14.60 -8.10 -2.83
N GLN A 107 -15.42 -7.45 -3.66
CA GLN A 107 -16.49 -6.53 -3.25
C GLN A 107 -15.97 -5.38 -2.37
N LEU A 108 -14.76 -4.89 -2.68
CA LEU A 108 -14.10 -3.80 -1.99
C LEU A 108 -13.97 -2.57 -2.89
N GLN A 109 -13.87 -1.41 -2.24
CA GLN A 109 -13.45 -0.13 -2.81
C GLN A 109 -12.32 0.44 -1.95
N GLY A 110 -11.52 1.36 -2.48
CA GLY A 110 -10.44 1.97 -1.70
C GLY A 110 -10.25 3.47 -1.94
N ALA A 111 -9.82 4.17 -0.88
CA ALA A 111 -9.74 5.63 -0.87
C ALA A 111 -8.38 6.19 -1.29
N THR A 112 -7.29 5.42 -1.20
CA THR A 112 -5.93 5.93 -1.43
C THR A 112 -5.21 5.15 -2.50
N VAL A 113 -4.77 5.84 -3.55
CA VAL A 113 -3.99 5.29 -4.66
C VAL A 113 -2.52 5.59 -4.44
N LYS A 114 -1.66 4.58 -4.65
CA LYS A 114 -0.21 4.62 -4.41
C LYS A 114 0.53 4.24 -5.68
N LEU A 115 1.51 5.06 -6.04
CA LEU A 115 2.55 4.77 -7.02
C LEU A 115 3.80 4.27 -6.31
N LYS A 116 4.41 3.22 -6.85
CA LYS A 116 5.75 2.76 -6.49
C LYS A 116 6.64 2.74 -7.73
N LEU A 117 7.82 3.35 -7.63
CA LEU A 117 8.91 3.23 -8.59
C LEU A 117 10.13 2.69 -7.86
N ARG A 118 10.86 1.76 -8.49
CA ARG A 118 12.13 1.26 -7.96
C ARG A 118 13.18 1.26 -9.05
N ALA A 119 14.35 1.77 -8.72
CA ALA A 119 15.53 1.80 -9.57
C ALA A 119 16.36 0.51 -9.43
N GLN A 120 17.38 0.34 -10.28
CA GLN A 120 18.25 -0.84 -10.32
C GLN A 120 19.06 -1.05 -9.03
N ASP A 121 19.41 0.04 -8.34
CA ASP A 121 20.08 0.04 -7.04
C ASP A 121 19.13 -0.29 -5.86
N PHE A 122 17.88 -0.69 -6.16
CA PHE A 122 16.79 -0.95 -5.23
C PHE A 122 16.26 0.28 -4.48
N THR A 123 16.73 1.50 -4.81
CA THR A 123 16.15 2.74 -4.31
C THR A 123 14.69 2.81 -4.74
N THR A 124 13.80 3.05 -3.77
CA THR A 124 12.35 3.03 -3.99
C THR A 124 11.76 4.41 -3.74
N LEU A 125 11.08 4.96 -4.75
CA LEU A 125 10.24 6.14 -4.66
C LEU A 125 8.78 5.70 -4.49
N THR A 126 8.08 6.32 -3.54
CA THR A 126 6.64 6.09 -3.36
C THR A 126 5.92 7.43 -3.24
N ARG A 127 4.77 7.52 -3.91
CA ARG A 127 3.83 8.64 -3.80
C ARG A 127 2.43 8.10 -3.68
N GLN A 128 1.55 8.86 -3.06
CA GLN A 128 0.16 8.47 -2.92
C GLN A 128 -0.74 9.71 -2.91
N THR A 129 -1.99 9.50 -3.28
CA THR A 129 -3.05 10.49 -3.17
C THR A 129 -4.29 9.83 -2.59
N THR A 130 -5.02 10.56 -1.76
CA THR A 130 -6.30 10.12 -1.21
C THR A 130 -7.41 10.80 -2.00
N LEU A 131 -8.31 9.98 -2.54
CA LEU A 131 -9.47 10.41 -3.30
C LEU A 131 -10.55 10.93 -2.34
N SER A 132 -11.44 11.78 -2.85
CA SER A 132 -12.58 12.29 -2.07
C SER A 132 -13.58 11.21 -1.70
N HIS A 133 -13.66 10.14 -2.50
CA HIS A 133 -14.53 8.99 -2.27
C HIS A 133 -13.77 7.70 -2.61
N PRO A 134 -13.96 6.61 -1.84
CA PRO A 134 -13.42 5.31 -2.21
C PRO A 134 -13.90 4.88 -3.60
N THR A 135 -13.07 4.12 -4.31
CA THR A 135 -13.39 3.68 -5.67
C THR A 135 -12.91 2.27 -5.94
N ASP A 136 -13.62 1.61 -6.84
CA ASP A 136 -13.26 0.36 -7.51
C ASP A 136 -13.09 0.56 -9.03
N ASP A 137 -13.06 1.82 -9.49
CA ASP A 137 -13.09 2.17 -10.91
C ASP A 137 -11.67 2.27 -11.49
N ALA A 138 -11.44 1.53 -12.58
CA ALA A 138 -10.12 1.45 -13.23
C ALA A 138 -9.65 2.81 -13.76
N GLN A 139 -10.56 3.61 -14.32
CA GLN A 139 -10.20 4.91 -14.90
C GLN A 139 -9.83 5.91 -13.82
N VAL A 140 -10.54 5.89 -12.68
CA VAL A 140 -10.22 6.77 -11.55
C VAL A 140 -8.85 6.42 -10.96
N ILE A 141 -8.56 5.12 -10.80
CA ILE A 141 -7.25 4.65 -10.31
C ILE A 141 -6.13 4.99 -11.30
N GLU A 142 -6.36 4.77 -12.61
CA GLU A 142 -5.42 5.11 -13.68
C GLU A 142 -5.09 6.61 -13.67
N SER A 143 -6.10 7.48 -13.73
CA SER A 143 -5.89 8.94 -13.74
C SER A 143 -5.10 9.39 -12.51
N ALA A 144 -5.46 8.90 -11.32
CA ALA A 144 -4.77 9.24 -10.08
C ALA A 144 -3.30 8.80 -10.09
N VAL A 145 -3.01 7.57 -10.53
CA VAL A 145 -1.63 7.06 -10.51
C VAL A 145 -0.76 7.67 -11.61
N ILE A 146 -1.35 8.02 -12.76
CA ILE A 146 -0.67 8.76 -13.82
C ILE A 146 -0.30 10.17 -13.33
N GLU A 147 -1.21 10.87 -12.64
CA GLU A 147 -0.90 12.18 -12.06
C GLU A 147 0.24 12.10 -11.02
N LEU A 148 0.28 11.02 -10.23
CA LEU A 148 1.39 10.78 -9.31
C LEU A 148 2.71 10.53 -10.06
N LEU A 149 2.68 9.81 -11.18
CA LEU A 149 3.86 9.58 -12.02
C LEU A 149 4.38 10.92 -12.56
N ASP A 150 3.49 11.74 -13.12
CA ASP A 150 3.85 13.01 -13.76
C ASP A 150 4.48 14.02 -12.81
N LYS A 151 4.07 14.00 -11.53
CA LYS A 151 4.63 14.87 -10.50
C LYS A 151 5.95 14.36 -9.93
N ALA A 152 6.18 13.06 -9.95
CA ALA A 152 7.22 12.43 -9.14
C ALA A 152 8.38 11.85 -9.95
N TRP A 153 8.14 11.48 -11.21
CA TRP A 153 9.13 10.84 -12.05
C TRP A 153 9.89 11.88 -12.88
N ASP A 154 11.20 11.88 -12.70
CA ASP A 154 12.18 12.79 -13.28
C ASP A 154 13.01 12.14 -14.40
N ARG A 155 12.41 11.18 -15.12
CA ARG A 155 13.04 10.39 -16.19
C ARG A 155 14.19 9.47 -15.75
N LEU A 156 14.34 9.20 -14.45
CA LEU A 156 15.23 8.15 -13.97
C LEU A 156 14.81 6.77 -14.47
N ALA A 157 15.79 5.89 -14.67
CA ALA A 157 15.57 4.52 -15.14
C ALA A 157 14.81 3.68 -14.10
N VAL A 158 13.69 3.09 -14.53
CA VAL A 158 12.76 2.34 -13.67
C VAL A 158 12.94 0.84 -13.90
N ARG A 159 13.33 0.12 -12.84
CA ARG A 159 13.46 -1.36 -12.81
C ARG A 159 12.12 -2.03 -12.48
N LEU A 160 11.29 -1.39 -11.65
CA LEU A 160 9.97 -1.85 -11.25
C LEU A 160 9.01 -0.68 -11.08
N ILE A 161 7.77 -0.84 -11.54
CA ILE A 161 6.66 0.10 -11.35
C ILE A 161 5.44 -0.63 -10.74
N GLY A 162 4.68 0.05 -9.90
CA GLY A 162 3.52 -0.54 -9.26
C GLY A 162 2.41 0.45 -8.88
N VAL A 163 1.18 -0.06 -8.90
CA VAL A 163 -0.03 0.59 -8.40
C VAL A 163 -0.54 -0.16 -7.18
N GLY A 164 -0.92 0.57 -6.13
CA GLY A 164 -1.61 -0.01 -4.98
C GLY A 164 -2.78 0.85 -4.53
N VAL A 165 -3.82 0.20 -4.00
CA VAL A 165 -4.97 0.84 -3.37
C VAL A 165 -5.05 0.42 -1.91
N THR A 166 -5.25 1.39 -1.02
CA THR A 166 -5.39 1.21 0.43
C THR A 166 -6.59 1.97 0.97
N GLY A 167 -6.89 1.80 2.27
CA GLY A 167 -8.11 2.34 2.88
C GLY A 167 -9.31 1.62 2.28
N LEU A 168 -9.26 0.29 2.35
CA LEU A 168 -10.27 -0.58 1.76
C LEU A 168 -11.54 -0.57 2.63
N SER A 169 -12.68 -0.63 1.99
CA SER A 169 -14.00 -0.76 2.62
C SER A 169 -14.94 -1.52 1.69
N ASP A 170 -16.01 -2.08 2.21
CA ASP A 170 -17.00 -2.81 1.40
C ASP A 170 -17.62 -1.92 0.33
N ALA A 171 -17.82 -2.49 -0.86
CA ALA A 171 -18.42 -1.83 -2.01
C ALA A 171 -19.96 -1.89 -2.00
N ARG A 172 -20.59 -2.85 -1.29
CA ARG A 172 -22.04 -2.92 -1.06
C ARG A 172 -22.41 -3.64 0.26
N GLN A 173 -22.99 -2.91 1.22
CA GLN A 173 -24.40 -2.93 1.60
C GLN A 173 -24.59 -2.27 2.99
N LEU A 174 -25.34 -1.16 3.01
CA LEU A 174 -26.05 -0.67 4.20
C LEU A 174 -26.93 -1.79 4.74
N SER A 175 -26.79 -2.08 6.03
CA SER A 175 -27.69 -2.96 6.79
C SER A 175 -29.14 -2.75 6.33
N LEU A 176 -29.93 -3.83 6.21
CA LEU A 176 -31.37 -3.82 5.87
C LEU A 176 -32.27 -2.92 6.76
N TRP A 177 -31.67 -2.15 7.67
CA TRP A 177 -32.30 -1.26 8.64
C TRP A 177 -31.91 0.21 8.45
N ASP A 178 -30.92 0.52 7.62
CA ASP A 178 -30.58 1.89 7.26
C ASP A 178 -31.14 2.17 5.87
N GLN A 179 -32.14 3.05 5.79
CA GLN A 179 -32.70 3.42 4.49
C GLN A 179 -31.56 3.88 3.55
N PRO A 180 -31.41 3.26 2.36
CA PRO A 180 -30.43 3.72 1.40
C PRO A 180 -30.74 5.16 1.04
N ASP A 181 -29.73 6.02 1.09
CA ASP A 181 -29.84 7.34 0.48
C ASP A 181 -29.86 7.11 -1.04
N GLU A 182 -31.05 6.78 -1.58
CA GLU A 182 -31.29 6.50 -3.01
C GLU A 182 -30.76 7.62 -3.90
N ARG A 183 -30.65 8.83 -3.35
CA ARG A 183 -30.07 9.99 -4.01
C ARG A 183 -28.57 9.83 -4.26
N GLN A 184 -27.85 9.23 -3.32
CA GLN A 184 -26.41 9.01 -3.37
C GLN A 184 -26.05 7.90 -4.36
N GLU A 185 -26.81 6.79 -4.39
CA GLU A 185 -26.63 5.72 -5.38
C GLU A 185 -26.95 6.22 -6.80
N ARG A 186 -28.07 6.92 -6.98
CA ARG A 186 -28.42 7.54 -8.28
C ARG A 186 -27.38 8.56 -8.70
N LEU A 187 -26.74 9.27 -7.77
CA LEU A 187 -25.65 10.19 -8.06
C LEU A 187 -24.37 9.46 -8.49
N TYR A 188 -23.99 8.37 -7.80
CA TYR A 188 -22.83 7.56 -8.18
C TYR A 188 -23.01 6.92 -9.54
N ASP A 189 -24.18 6.35 -9.80
CA ASP A 189 -24.50 5.75 -11.10
C ASP A 189 -24.57 6.81 -12.19
N ALA A 190 -25.16 7.98 -11.92
CA ALA A 190 -25.17 9.10 -12.86
C ALA A 190 -23.77 9.64 -13.16
N VAL A 191 -22.90 9.77 -12.15
CA VAL A 191 -21.51 10.20 -12.33
C VAL A 191 -20.71 9.14 -13.12
N ARG A 192 -20.94 7.85 -12.86
CA ARG A 192 -20.30 6.75 -13.60
C ARG A 192 -20.77 6.71 -15.05
N GLU A 193 -22.07 6.86 -15.29
CA GLU A 193 -22.69 6.98 -16.62
C GLU A 193 -22.18 8.21 -17.39
N LEU A 194 -22.07 9.36 -16.73
CA LEU A 194 -21.58 10.60 -17.33
C LEU A 194 -20.10 10.48 -17.70
N ARG A 195 -19.27 9.90 -16.82
CA ARG A 195 -17.84 9.66 -17.10
C ARG A 195 -17.64 8.67 -18.25
N LYS A 196 -18.48 7.62 -18.31
CA LYS A 196 -18.51 6.66 -19.42
C LYS A 196 -18.91 7.32 -20.76
N ARG A 197 -19.78 8.34 -20.73
CA ARG A 197 -20.27 9.03 -21.93
C ARG A 197 -19.39 10.18 -22.42
N TYR A 198 -18.69 10.90 -21.53
CA TYR A 198 -18.02 12.16 -21.88
C TYR A 198 -16.51 12.22 -21.59
N GLY A 199 -15.93 11.22 -20.90
CA GLY A 199 -14.53 11.30 -20.46
C GLY A 199 -14.29 12.41 -19.40
N ASP A 200 -13.09 12.44 -18.84
CA ASP A 200 -12.77 13.17 -17.59
C ASP A 200 -12.74 14.72 -17.70
N THR A 201 -12.88 15.27 -18.90
CA THR A 201 -12.60 16.70 -19.17
C THR A 201 -13.69 17.69 -18.77
N SER A 202 -14.83 17.27 -18.21
CA SER A 202 -15.98 18.18 -18.02
C SER A 202 -16.62 18.22 -16.63
N ILE A 203 -16.15 17.42 -15.66
CA ILE A 203 -16.85 17.33 -14.36
C ILE A 203 -15.90 17.61 -13.21
N ARG A 204 -15.92 18.86 -12.75
CA ARG A 204 -15.37 19.25 -11.44
C ARG A 204 -16.52 19.42 -10.44
N PRO A 205 -16.39 18.93 -9.19
CA PRO A 205 -17.33 19.27 -8.13
C PRO A 205 -17.42 20.79 -7.96
N ALA A 206 -18.62 21.32 -7.74
CA ALA A 206 -18.83 22.76 -7.54
C ALA A 206 -18.03 23.33 -6.34
N SER A 207 -17.59 22.47 -5.42
CA SER A 207 -16.68 22.82 -4.31
C SER A 207 -15.30 23.30 -4.76
N ASP A 208 -14.88 23.01 -6.00
CA ASP A 208 -13.55 23.38 -6.53
C ASP A 208 -13.56 24.72 -7.29
N LEU A 209 -14.72 25.35 -7.50
CA LEU A 209 -14.85 26.63 -8.21
C LEU A 209 -14.62 27.86 -7.30
N GLY A 210 -14.35 27.66 -6.01
CA GLY A 210 -14.37 28.72 -4.99
C GLY A 210 -13.03 29.31 -4.55
N ARG A 211 -11.87 28.80 -4.96
CA ARG A 211 -10.57 29.36 -4.53
C ARG A 211 -9.95 30.25 -5.62
N LYS A 212 -10.19 31.56 -5.51
CA LYS A 212 -9.37 32.57 -6.19
C LYS A 212 -7.90 32.36 -5.80
N ARG A 213 -7.04 32.15 -6.81
CA ARG A 213 -5.58 32.26 -6.65
C ARG A 213 -5.24 33.71 -6.27
N PRO A 214 -4.41 33.97 -5.25
CA PRO A 214 -3.75 35.28 -5.13
C PRO A 214 -2.73 35.40 -6.27
N ALA A 215 -2.72 36.57 -6.91
CA ALA A 215 -1.73 36.93 -7.91
C ALA A 215 -0.36 37.12 -7.24
N GLY A 216 0.67 36.56 -7.87
CA GLY A 216 2.08 36.75 -7.58
C GLY A 216 2.87 36.28 -8.79
#